data_AF-A0A3P6NT72-F1
#
_entry.id   AF-A0A3P6NT72-F1
#
_cell.length_a   1.000
_cell.length_b   1.000
_cell.length_c   1.000
_cell.angle_alpha   90.00
_cell.angle_beta   90.00
_cell.angle_gamma   90.00
#
_symmetry.space_group_name_H-M   'P 1'
#
loop_
_entity.id
_entity.type
_entity.pdbx_description
1 polymer ?
#
loop_
_entity_poly.entity_id
_entity_poly.type
_entity_poly.pdbx_seq_one_letter_code
_entity_poly.pdbx_strand_id
1 'polypeptide(L)'
;MLVDETESPLISKRGVALTVAHEVAHMWFGNLVTMEWWTHLWLNEGFASWIEYLAVDHCFPEYDIWRYASLCIILHLIVVAVQNVRSKRPLASPVALVDHYPDN
;
A
#
# COMPACT_ATOMS: atom_id res chain seq x y z
N MET A 1 10.68 5.68 10.88
CA MET A 1 10.21 6.91 10.21
C MET A 1 10.18 8.02 11.23
N LEU A 2 10.65 9.22 10.88
CA LEU A 2 10.67 10.38 11.78
C LEU A 2 10.12 11.58 11.00
N VAL A 3 9.29 12.38 11.68
CA VAL A 3 8.72 13.62 11.17
C VAL A 3 8.97 14.69 12.21
N ASP A 4 9.48 15.81 11.72
CA ASP A 4 9.55 17.06 12.46
C ASP A 4 8.37 17.97 12.02
N GLU A 5 7.67 18.55 12.98
CA GLU A 5 6.48 19.36 12.70
C GLU A 5 6.80 20.66 11.96
N THR A 6 7.96 21.28 12.18
CA THR A 6 8.30 22.57 11.55
C THR A 6 9.17 22.38 10.31
N GLU A 7 10.05 21.39 10.32
CA GLU A 7 11.07 21.21 9.29
C GLU A 7 10.68 20.20 8.20
N SER A 8 9.80 19.23 8.50
CA SER A 8 9.50 18.19 7.51
C SER A 8 8.54 18.71 6.44
N PRO A 9 8.86 18.52 5.15
CA PRO A 9 7.96 18.91 4.07
C PRO A 9 6.68 18.07 4.10
N LEU A 10 5.57 18.63 3.64
CA LEU A 10 4.25 17.99 3.65
C LEU A 10 4.25 16.61 2.95
N ILE A 11 5.08 16.44 1.91
CA ILE A 11 5.26 15.15 1.23
C ILE A 11 5.75 14.05 2.19
N SER A 12 6.72 14.36 3.06
CA SER A 12 7.27 13.44 4.04
C SER A 12 6.26 13.14 5.13
N LYS A 13 5.51 14.15 5.59
CA LYS A 13 4.44 13.98 6.59
C LYS A 13 3.35 13.04 6.07
N ARG A 14 2.86 13.26 4.84
CA ARG A 14 1.90 12.39 4.16
C ARG A 14 2.42 10.97 4.01
N GLY A 15 3.67 10.80 3.55
CA GLY A 15 4.28 9.49 3.36
C GLY A 15 4.37 8.70 4.67
N VAL A 16 4.84 9.33 5.74
CA VAL A 16 4.93 8.70 7.07
C VAL A 16 3.54 8.36 7.61
N ALA A 17 2.57 9.28 7.49
CA ALA A 17 1.20 9.03 7.93
C ALA A 17 0.57 7.83 7.19
N LEU A 18 0.75 7.75 5.87
CA LEU A 18 0.29 6.62 5.06
C LEU A 18 0.94 5.30 5.51
N THR A 19 2.27 5.24 5.58
CA THR A 19 2.94 3.99 5.98
C THR A 19 2.56 3.56 7.39
N VAL A 20 2.47 4.48 8.35
CA VAL A 20 2.00 4.13 9.70
C VAL A 20 0.57 3.59 9.65
N ALA A 21 -0.33 4.21 8.90
CA ALA A 21 -1.70 3.73 8.76
C ALA A 21 -1.78 2.35 8.08
N HIS A 22 -0.94 2.08 7.07
CA HIS A 22 -0.83 0.77 6.39
C HIS A 22 -0.39 -0.33 7.36
N GLU A 23 0.68 -0.11 8.12
CA GLU A 23 1.17 -1.09 9.10
C GLU A 23 0.19 -1.30 10.26
N VAL A 24 -0.53 -0.25 10.67
CA VAL A 24 -1.60 -0.38 11.66
C VAL A 24 -2.77 -1.18 11.08
N ALA A 25 -3.15 -0.96 9.81
CA ALA A 25 -4.18 -1.76 9.15
C ALA A 25 -3.81 -3.24 9.06
N HIS A 26 -2.53 -3.57 8.90
CA HIS A 26 -2.03 -4.95 8.95
C HIS A 26 -2.26 -5.66 10.27
N MET A 27 -2.43 -4.93 11.39
CA MET A 27 -2.83 -5.53 12.67
C MET A 27 -4.17 -6.28 12.56
N TRP A 28 -5.08 -5.83 11.70
CA TRP A 28 -6.32 -6.54 11.38
C TRP A 28 -6.17 -7.42 10.13
N PHE A 29 -5.65 -6.87 9.03
CA PHE A 29 -5.55 -7.55 7.74
C PHE A 29 -4.11 -7.97 7.45
N GLY A 30 -3.76 -9.18 7.87
CA GLY A 30 -2.41 -9.71 7.85
C GLY A 30 -2.12 -10.50 9.11
N ASN A 31 -2.30 -9.86 10.27
CA ASN A 31 -2.05 -10.50 11.57
C ASN A 31 -3.28 -11.24 12.11
N LEU A 32 -4.44 -10.58 12.18
CA LEU A 32 -5.67 -11.20 12.70
C LEU A 32 -6.40 -12.05 11.65
N VAL A 33 -6.58 -11.49 10.46
CA VAL A 33 -7.12 -12.19 9.28
C VAL A 33 -5.99 -12.32 8.27
N THR A 34 -5.45 -13.53 8.15
CA THR A 34 -4.34 -13.84 7.25
C THR A 34 -4.85 -14.60 6.04
N MET A 35 -4.31 -14.29 4.86
CA MET A 35 -4.57 -15.05 3.64
C MET A 35 -4.15 -16.52 3.78
N GLU A 36 -4.91 -17.44 3.19
CA GLU A 36 -4.61 -18.88 3.21
C GLU A 36 -3.32 -19.20 2.45
N TRP A 37 -3.08 -18.51 1.33
CA TRP A 37 -1.91 -18.70 0.49
C TRP A 37 -1.48 -17.41 -0.20
N TRP A 38 -0.22 -17.36 -0.65
CA TRP A 38 0.39 -16.20 -1.29
C TRP A 38 -0.31 -15.74 -2.58
N THR A 39 -1.07 -16.62 -3.24
CA THR A 39 -1.98 -16.24 -4.34
C THR A 39 -3.00 -15.19 -3.92
N HIS A 40 -3.32 -15.10 -2.63
CA HIS A 40 -4.28 -14.19 -2.04
C HIS A 40 -3.62 -13.06 -1.25
N LEU A 41 -2.33 -12.78 -1.48
CA LEU A 41 -1.61 -11.69 -0.80
C LEU A 41 -2.29 -10.33 -0.96
N TRP A 42 -3.00 -10.11 -2.08
CA TRP A 42 -3.80 -8.91 -2.30
C TRP A 42 -4.86 -8.68 -1.21
N LEU A 43 -5.30 -9.71 -0.50
CA LEU A 43 -6.25 -9.59 0.61
C LEU A 43 -5.65 -8.84 1.80
N ASN A 44 -4.35 -8.98 2.05
CA ASN A 44 -3.69 -8.24 3.12
C ASN A 44 -3.28 -6.86 2.62
N GLU A 45 -2.45 -6.82 1.57
CA GLU A 45 -1.85 -5.59 1.06
C GLU A 45 -2.90 -4.65 0.46
N GLY A 46 -3.88 -5.18 -0.28
CA GLY A 46 -4.93 -4.38 -0.89
C GLY A 46 -5.88 -3.76 0.13
N PHE A 47 -6.22 -4.48 1.21
CA PHE A 47 -7.03 -3.92 2.29
C PHE A 47 -6.24 -2.91 3.11
N ALA A 48 -4.98 -3.20 3.44
CA ALA A 48 -4.10 -2.25 4.13
C ALA A 48 -3.91 -0.96 3.33
N SER A 49 -3.66 -1.07 2.02
CA SER A 49 -3.56 0.09 1.11
C SER A 49 -4.88 0.84 0.95
N TRP A 50 -6.03 0.20 1.09
CA TRP A 50 -7.30 0.92 1.06
C TRP A 50 -7.58 1.66 2.37
N ILE A 51 -7.29 1.02 3.51
CA ILE A 51 -7.50 1.57 4.85
C ILE A 51 -6.53 2.72 5.13
N GLU A 52 -5.28 2.68 4.65
CA GLU A 52 -4.32 3.78 4.87
C GLU A 52 -4.87 5.13 4.37
N TYR A 53 -5.48 5.18 3.18
CA TYR A 53 -6.04 6.42 2.63
C TYR A 53 -7.25 6.88 3.43
N LEU A 54 -8.15 5.97 3.80
CA LEU A 54 -9.32 6.30 4.61
C LEU A 54 -8.94 6.82 6.00
N ALA A 55 -7.98 6.16 6.65
CA ALA A 55 -7.52 6.54 7.98
C ALA A 55 -6.80 7.89 7.95
N VAL A 56 -5.92 8.13 6.98
CA VAL A 56 -5.20 9.41 6.86
C VAL A 56 -6.16 10.55 6.48
N ASP A 57 -7.12 10.31 5.59
CA ASP A 57 -8.14 11.30 5.23
C ASP A 57 -9.01 11.69 6.44
N HIS A 58 -9.31 10.73 7.33
CA HIS A 58 -10.05 10.98 8.54
C HIS A 58 -9.23 11.69 9.63
N CYS A 59 -7.99 11.25 9.87
CA CYS A 59 -7.14 11.78 10.94
C CYS A 59 -6.47 13.10 10.58
N PHE A 60 -6.16 13.33 9.30
CA PHE A 60 -5.47 14.52 8.78
C PHE A 60 -6.16 15.03 7.51
N PRO A 61 -7.40 15.55 7.58
CA PRO A 61 -8.15 16.01 6.41
C PRO A 61 -7.42 17.11 5.61
N GLU A 62 -6.60 17.92 6.29
CA GLU A 62 -5.79 18.98 5.69
C GLU A 62 -4.70 18.45 4.74
N TYR A 63 -4.40 17.15 4.79
CA TYR A 63 -3.44 16.54 3.89
C TYR A 63 -4.00 16.32 2.49
N ASP A 64 -5.31 16.40 2.25
CA ASP A 64 -5.95 16.18 0.94
C ASP A 64 -5.38 14.95 0.21
N ILE A 65 -5.43 13.82 0.92
CA ILE A 65 -4.67 12.63 0.54
C ILE A 65 -5.18 12.01 -0.77
N TRP A 66 -6.48 12.12 -1.05
CA TRP A 66 -7.09 11.64 -2.29
C TRP A 66 -6.59 12.41 -3.51
N ARG A 67 -6.41 13.73 -3.41
CA ARG A 67 -5.82 14.52 -4.48
C ARG A 67 -4.35 14.17 -4.68
N TYR A 68 -3.61 14.03 -3.59
CA TYR A 68 -2.22 13.58 -3.64
C TYR A 68 -2.08 12.22 -4.33
N ALA A 69 -2.88 11.23 -3.91
CA ALA A 69 -2.92 9.89 -4.50
C ALA A 69 -3.26 9.93 -5.99
N SER A 70 -4.27 10.73 -6.36
CA SER A 70 -4.68 10.90 -7.77
C SER A 70 -3.54 11.43 -8.63
N LEU A 71 -2.79 12.44 -8.16
CA LEU A 71 -1.64 12.98 -8.87
C LEU A 71 -0.51 11.95 -9.00
N CYS A 72 -0.21 11.20 -7.93
CA CYS A 72 0.79 10.14 -7.96
C CYS A 72 0.42 9.03 -8.95
N ILE A 73 -0.84 8.60 -8.97
CA ILE A 73 -1.34 7.57 -9.90
C ILE A 73 -1.24 8.05 -11.35
N ILE A 74 -1.68 9.28 -11.64
CA ILE A 74 -1.60 9.84 -13.01
C ILE A 74 -0.14 9.91 -13.47
N LEU A 75 0.76 10.42 -12.62
CA LEU A 75 2.19 10.47 -12.92
C LEU A 75 2.75 9.06 -13.18
N HIS A 76 2.40 8.08 -12.36
CA HIS A 76 2.83 6.70 -12.53
C HIS A 76 2.32 6.09 -13.84
N LEU A 77 1.04 6.31 -14.19
CA LEU A 77 0.46 5.83 -15.45
C LEU A 77 1.14 6.45 -16.67
N ILE A 78 1.49 7.73 -16.62
CA ILE A 78 2.26 8.39 -17.69
C ILE A 78 3.63 7.72 -17.83
N VAL A 79 4.33 7.46 -16.73
CA VAL A 79 5.64 6.79 -16.74
C VAL A 79 5.53 5.39 -17.34
N VAL A 80 4.56 4.58 -16.89
CA VAL A 80 4.33 3.23 -17.42
C VAL A 80 3.99 3.26 -18.91
N ALA A 81 3.20 4.24 -19.35
CA ALA A 81 2.87 4.42 -20.76
C ALA A 81 4.10 4.78 -21.61
N VAL A 82 4.97 5.67 -21.13
CA VAL A 82 6.22 6.05 -21.81
C VAL A 82 7.19 4.86 -21.89
N GLN A 83 7.21 4.00 -20.87
CA GLN A 83 8.10 2.83 -20.83
C GLN A 83 7.60 1.65 -21.69
N ASN A 84 6.41 1.71 -22.30
CA ASN A 84 5.78 0.62 -23.07
C ASN A 84 5.81 -0.74 -22.34
N VAL A 85 5.66 -0.72 -21.01
CA VAL A 85 5.64 -1.93 -20.20
C VAL A 85 4.30 -2.64 -20.42
N ARG A 86 4.34 -3.80 -21.10
CA ARG A 86 3.16 -4.64 -21.36
C ARG A 86 2.97 -5.77 -20.36
N SER A 87 3.89 -5.92 -19.41
CA SER A 87 3.82 -6.98 -18.41
C SER A 87 2.61 -6.76 -17.49
N LYS A 88 1.63 -7.67 -17.54
CA LYS A 88 0.48 -7.69 -16.66
C LYS A 88 0.50 -8.99 -15.88
N ARG A 89 0.45 -8.90 -14.55
CA ARG A 89 0.18 -10.05 -13.67
C ARG A 89 -1.23 -9.93 -13.11
N PRO A 90 -2.00 -11.03 -13.05
CA PRO A 90 -3.31 -11.01 -12.40
C PRO A 90 -3.16 -10.75 -10.89
N LEU A 91 -4.18 -10.15 -10.28
CA LEU A 91 -4.24 -9.83 -8.83
C LEU A 91 -3.98 -11.05 -7.95
N ALA A 92 -4.53 -12.20 -8.34
CA ALA A 92 -4.19 -13.49 -7.78
C ALA A 92 -3.40 -14.28 -8.84
N SER A 93 -2.09 -14.35 -8.67
CA SER A 93 -1.21 -15.14 -9.52
C SER A 93 -0.62 -16.28 -8.71
N PRO A 94 -0.58 -17.51 -9.24
CA PRO A 94 0.23 -18.59 -8.66
C PRO A 94 1.66 -18.09 -8.46
N VAL A 95 2.14 -18.18 -7.21
CA VAL A 95 3.53 -17.88 -6.87
C VAL A 95 4.30 -19.19 -7.00
N ALA A 96 5.40 -19.18 -7.74
CA ALA A 96 6.31 -20.33 -7.78
C ALA A 96 6.89 -20.53 -6.37
N LEU A 97 6.84 -21.77 -5.88
CA LEU A 97 7.30 -22.13 -4.54
C LEU A 97 8.74 -21.65 -4.34
N VAL A 98 8.94 -20.75 -3.38
CA VAL A 98 10.22 -20.65 -2.69
C VAL A 98 10.14 -21.69 -1.58
N ASP A 99 10.58 -22.89 -1.94
CA ASP A 99 10.78 -24.07 -1.11
C ASP A 99 9.56 -24.69 -0.40
N HIS A 100 9.53 -26.02 -0.46
CA HIS A 100 8.63 -26.86 0.31
C HIS A 100 8.74 -26.53 1.81
N TYR A 101 7.66 -26.03 2.40
CA TYR A 101 7.44 -26.21 3.84
C TYR A 101 6.99 -27.66 4.04
N PRO A 102 7.73 -28.51 4.75
CA PRO A 102 7.22 -29.83 5.08
C PRO A 102 6.15 -29.63 6.16
N ASP A 103 4.92 -29.99 5.83
CA ASP A 103 3.83 -30.09 6.79
C ASP A 103 4.23 -31.06 7.92
N ASN A 104 4.08 -30.61 9.17
CA ASN A 104 4.08 -31.49 10.35
C ASN A 104 2.73 -32.21 10.46
#